data_AF-A0A3B0RDJ2-F1
#
_entry.id   AF-A0A3B0RDJ2-F1
#
_cell.length_a   1.000
_cell.length_b   1.000
_cell.length_c   1.000
_cell.angle_alpha   90.00
_cell.angle_beta   90.00
_cell.angle_gamma   90.00
#
_symmetry.space_group_name_H-M   'P 1'
#
loop_
_entity.id
_entity.type
_entity.pdbx_description
1 polymer ?
#
loop_
_entity_poly.entity_id
_entity_poly.type
_entity_poly.pdbx_seq_one_letter_code
_entity_poly.pdbx_strand_id
1 'polypeptide(L)'
;LLARGAVPAARKYDAKRIFFSPFEDFFIGARDDKKRRARIARTSLEPIWRLMMTEKALTDAAFAAAALDDAIRDGAETEALERAVFIATEAGFGRICEEAKTNQAARARVVEALGDEAVFDDMEEIRRLLTGVDFLHQLQALIPNAAPSLTEEQLYQIRSLFLSAHEQSNTLGAYILLALIGRLEKPWRALGVYYHLASSADERLDAARDAAAVLPETLFEEFESLARALEHDGAGALDAETARLRVTYFADYADGLARQAKKIGDNVFLNRVEASRDVAGEAFDRFVEQALAALRAAMPVRQGGGSSQLMSQRPDIAHALAPAIVGQASDAAALIAAAPSLAARLGAEPDFSSLIAAEARDKCVVFAKDLIVEIRAAEG
;
A
#
# COMPACT_ATOMS: atom_id res chain seq x y z
N LEU A 1 -2.99 7.02 -17.87
CA LEU A 1 -2.99 8.43 -17.40
C LEU A 1 -4.37 9.03 -17.67
N LEU A 2 -5.25 9.03 -16.66
CA LEU A 2 -6.56 9.67 -16.73
C LEU A 2 -6.36 11.20 -16.79
N ALA A 3 -7.08 11.86 -17.71
CA ALA A 3 -6.99 13.29 -17.96
C ALA A 3 -7.19 14.10 -16.68
N ARG A 4 -6.15 14.87 -16.30
CA ARG A 4 -6.19 15.85 -15.21
C ARG A 4 -7.10 17.01 -15.61
N GLY A 5 -8.16 17.28 -14.85
CA GLY A 5 -8.89 18.56 -14.93
C GLY A 5 -10.42 18.48 -14.88
N ALA A 6 -11.03 17.30 -15.02
CA ALA A 6 -12.43 17.17 -14.69
C ALA A 6 -12.56 17.12 -13.16
N VAL A 7 -13.20 18.13 -12.55
CA VAL A 7 -13.78 17.97 -11.22
C VAL A 7 -14.67 16.73 -11.32
N PRO A 8 -14.37 15.62 -10.62
CA PRO A 8 -15.24 14.46 -10.66
C PRO A 8 -16.64 14.94 -10.32
N ALA A 9 -17.64 14.62 -11.14
CA ALA A 9 -19.03 14.90 -10.80
C ALA A 9 -19.24 14.46 -9.35
N ALA A 10 -19.85 15.33 -8.52
CA ALA A 10 -20.12 15.02 -7.12
C ALA A 10 -20.78 13.64 -7.07
N ARG A 11 -20.02 12.65 -6.60
CA ARG A 11 -20.43 11.25 -6.69
C ARG A 11 -21.72 11.10 -5.91
N LYS A 12 -22.78 10.61 -6.56
CA LYS A 12 -24.11 10.43 -5.95
C LYS A 12 -23.96 9.68 -4.63
N TYR A 13 -24.62 10.19 -3.60
CA TYR A 13 -24.79 9.54 -2.31
C TYR A 13 -25.92 8.52 -2.50
N ASP A 14 -25.65 7.23 -2.31
CA ASP A 14 -26.60 6.13 -2.46
C ASP A 14 -26.40 5.11 -1.33
N ALA A 15 -27.38 4.22 -1.14
CA ALA A 15 -27.38 3.22 -0.08
C ALA A 15 -26.14 2.32 -0.15
N LYS A 16 -25.67 2.00 -1.36
CA LYS A 16 -24.45 1.23 -1.57
C LYS A 16 -23.24 1.90 -0.95
N ARG A 17 -23.06 3.19 -1.20
CA ARG A 17 -21.92 3.93 -0.68
C ARG A 17 -22.00 4.11 0.83
N ILE A 18 -23.18 4.38 1.37
CA ILE A 18 -23.39 4.47 2.83
C ILE A 18 -23.02 3.14 3.47
N PHE A 19 -23.51 2.02 2.92
CA PHE A 19 -23.22 0.69 3.45
C PHE A 19 -21.72 0.37 3.50
N PHE A 20 -20.95 0.75 2.48
CA PHE A 20 -19.51 0.46 2.43
C PHE A 20 -18.63 1.50 3.14
N SER A 21 -19.17 2.68 3.48
CA SER A 21 -18.42 3.78 4.11
C SER A 21 -17.68 3.40 5.42
N PRO A 22 -18.28 2.64 6.35
CA PRO A 22 -17.58 2.26 7.59
C PRO A 22 -16.36 1.37 7.35
N PHE A 23 -16.28 0.71 6.19
CA PHE A 23 -15.24 -0.26 5.88
C PHE A 23 -14.15 0.29 4.95
N GLU A 24 -14.22 1.57 4.57
CA GLU A 24 -13.29 2.17 3.60
C GLU A 24 -11.82 2.02 3.98
N ASP A 25 -11.53 2.01 5.28
CA ASP A 25 -10.19 1.89 5.85
C ASP A 25 -9.55 0.50 5.63
N PHE A 26 -10.35 -0.49 5.21
CA PHE A 26 -9.91 -1.86 4.90
C PHE A 26 -9.77 -2.14 3.40
N PHE A 27 -10.13 -1.17 2.54
CA PHE A 27 -10.20 -1.39 1.09
C PHE A 27 -8.84 -1.29 0.40
N ILE A 28 -8.43 -2.38 -0.25
CA ILE A 28 -7.22 -2.46 -1.07
C ILE A 28 -7.55 -2.46 -2.57
N GLY A 29 -6.62 -1.99 -3.40
CA GLY A 29 -6.82 -1.90 -4.86
C GLY A 29 -6.96 -3.26 -5.53
N ALA A 30 -5.93 -4.11 -5.39
CA ALA A 30 -5.89 -5.48 -5.88
C ALA A 30 -5.21 -6.36 -4.83
N ARG A 31 -5.47 -7.67 -4.89
CA ARG A 31 -4.84 -8.68 -4.03
C ARG A 31 -3.85 -9.46 -4.88
N ASP A 32 -2.57 -9.36 -4.53
CA ASP A 32 -1.48 -10.08 -5.21
C ASP A 32 -1.06 -11.36 -4.45
N ASP A 33 -1.57 -11.53 -3.23
CA ASP A 33 -1.18 -12.60 -2.31
C ASP A 33 -2.36 -13.30 -1.63
N LYS A 34 -2.08 -14.17 -0.65
CA LYS A 34 -3.12 -14.87 0.12
C LYS A 34 -3.98 -13.86 0.89
N LYS A 35 -5.26 -14.19 1.08
CA LYS A 35 -6.18 -13.39 1.91
C LYS A 35 -5.56 -13.11 3.28
N ARG A 36 -5.40 -11.83 3.60
CA ARG A 36 -5.04 -11.34 4.93
C ARG A 36 -6.28 -10.75 5.62
N ARG A 37 -6.26 -10.79 6.95
CA ARG A 37 -7.30 -10.17 7.79
C ARG A 37 -7.38 -8.67 7.49
N ALA A 38 -8.57 -8.09 7.58
CA ALA A 38 -8.82 -6.65 7.43
C ALA A 38 -8.37 -6.03 6.08
N ARG A 39 -8.24 -6.86 5.04
CA ARG A 39 -7.92 -6.43 3.67
C ARG A 39 -9.00 -6.90 2.71
N ILE A 40 -9.84 -5.99 2.25
CA ILE A 40 -10.98 -6.25 1.37
C ILE A 40 -10.68 -5.68 0.00
N ALA A 41 -10.73 -6.49 -1.05
CA ALA A 41 -10.45 -5.99 -2.40
C ALA A 41 -11.60 -5.11 -2.89
N ARG A 42 -11.29 -3.95 -3.49
CA ARG A 42 -12.32 -3.06 -4.07
C ARG A 42 -13.14 -3.75 -5.16
N THR A 43 -12.56 -4.73 -5.84
CA THR A 43 -13.23 -5.57 -6.85
C THR A 43 -14.33 -6.44 -6.24
N SER A 44 -14.26 -6.77 -4.94
CA SER A 44 -15.24 -7.60 -4.23
C SER A 44 -16.53 -6.85 -3.89
N LEU A 45 -16.50 -5.51 -3.82
CA LEU A 45 -17.63 -4.70 -3.33
C LEU A 45 -18.88 -4.81 -4.20
N GLU A 46 -18.70 -4.84 -5.52
CA GLU A 46 -19.82 -4.92 -6.46
C GLU A 46 -20.51 -6.30 -6.44
N PRO A 47 -19.78 -7.44 -6.53
CA PRO A 47 -20.37 -8.75 -6.30
C PRO A 47 -21.09 -8.90 -4.96
N ILE A 48 -20.49 -8.41 -3.86
CA ILE A 48 -21.10 -8.47 -2.53
C ILE A 48 -22.40 -7.66 -2.48
N TRP A 49 -22.40 -6.44 -3.04
CA TRP A 49 -23.61 -5.63 -3.13
C TRP A 49 -24.71 -6.32 -3.93
N ARG A 50 -24.35 -6.91 -5.09
CA ARG A 50 -25.30 -7.65 -5.92
C ARG A 50 -25.91 -8.81 -5.15
N LEU A 51 -25.09 -9.62 -4.48
CA LEU A 51 -25.57 -10.71 -3.64
C LEU A 51 -26.57 -10.18 -2.58
N MET A 52 -26.26 -9.05 -1.95
CA MET A 52 -27.15 -8.41 -0.98
C MET A 52 -28.51 -8.03 -1.56
N MET A 53 -28.56 -7.61 -2.81
CA MET A 53 -29.81 -7.23 -3.49
C MET A 53 -30.61 -8.41 -4.02
N THR A 54 -29.98 -9.58 -4.26
CA THR A 54 -30.61 -10.70 -4.97
C THR A 54 -30.85 -11.93 -4.11
N GLU A 55 -30.06 -12.16 -3.06
CA GLU A 55 -30.13 -13.38 -2.26
C GLU A 55 -31.31 -13.33 -1.30
N LYS A 56 -32.10 -14.42 -1.26
CA LYS A 56 -33.30 -14.50 -0.42
C LYS A 56 -33.00 -14.27 1.06
N ALA A 57 -31.87 -14.76 1.55
CA ALA A 57 -31.44 -14.57 2.93
C ALA A 57 -31.16 -13.09 3.28
N LEU A 58 -31.03 -12.21 2.30
CA LEU A 58 -30.73 -10.77 2.42
C LEU A 58 -31.91 -9.88 2.00
N THR A 59 -33.12 -10.45 1.85
CA THR A 59 -34.32 -9.70 1.44
C THR A 59 -34.57 -8.47 2.32
N ASP A 60 -34.45 -8.58 3.64
CA ASP A 60 -34.66 -7.46 4.56
C ASP A 60 -33.60 -6.35 4.36
N ALA A 61 -32.35 -6.74 4.07
CA ALA A 61 -31.27 -5.80 3.78
C ALA A 61 -31.53 -5.07 2.45
N ALA A 62 -32.00 -5.78 1.43
CA ALA A 62 -32.38 -5.19 0.15
C ALA A 62 -33.55 -4.19 0.31
N PHE A 63 -34.55 -4.51 1.12
CA PHE A 63 -35.65 -3.58 1.41
C PHE A 63 -35.19 -2.35 2.20
N ALA A 64 -34.35 -2.54 3.22
CA ALA A 64 -33.77 -1.42 3.98
C ALA A 64 -32.92 -0.52 3.08
N ALA A 65 -32.14 -1.09 2.16
CA ALA A 65 -31.31 -0.34 1.21
C ALA A 65 -32.17 0.46 0.22
N ALA A 66 -33.25 -0.13 -0.30
CA ALA A 66 -34.18 0.57 -1.18
C ALA A 66 -34.88 1.73 -0.46
N ALA A 67 -35.33 1.52 0.79
CA ALA A 67 -35.92 2.58 1.60
C ALA A 67 -34.92 3.70 1.90
N LEU A 68 -33.65 3.36 2.15
CA LEU A 68 -32.57 4.32 2.31
C LEU A 68 -32.34 5.15 1.03
N ASP A 69 -32.31 4.51 -0.15
CA ASP A 69 -32.17 5.22 -1.42
C ASP A 69 -33.34 6.18 -1.70
N ASP A 70 -34.56 5.80 -1.34
CA ASP A 70 -35.74 6.66 -1.43
C ASP A 70 -35.63 7.85 -0.47
N ALA A 71 -35.25 7.61 0.79
CA ALA A 71 -35.04 8.69 1.77
C ALA A 71 -33.95 9.68 1.33
N ILE A 72 -32.83 9.20 0.76
CA ILE A 72 -31.77 10.07 0.21
C ILE A 72 -32.31 10.92 -0.94
N ARG A 73 -33.09 10.32 -1.85
CA ARG A 73 -33.67 11.03 -2.99
C ARG A 73 -34.62 12.14 -2.54
N ASP A 74 -35.38 11.88 -1.49
CA ASP A 74 -36.39 12.79 -0.96
C ASP A 74 -35.80 13.81 0.05
N GLY A 75 -34.52 13.68 0.41
CA GLY A 75 -33.86 14.54 1.41
C GLY A 75 -34.37 14.32 2.84
N ALA A 76 -34.87 13.12 3.14
CA ALA A 76 -35.34 12.72 4.46
C ALA A 76 -34.19 12.28 5.39
N GLU A 77 -34.51 12.08 6.67
CA GLU A 77 -33.56 11.61 7.68
C GLU A 77 -33.19 10.14 7.44
N THR A 78 -31.89 9.82 7.40
CA THR A 78 -31.39 8.50 6.94
C THR A 78 -30.82 7.61 8.03
N GLU A 79 -30.53 8.13 9.23
CA GLU A 79 -29.76 7.43 10.27
C GLU A 79 -30.39 6.09 10.69
N ALA A 80 -31.72 6.09 10.91
CA ALA A 80 -32.44 4.87 11.28
C ALA A 80 -32.44 3.82 10.15
N LEU A 81 -32.50 4.26 8.89
CA LEU A 81 -32.50 3.39 7.73
C LEU A 81 -31.12 2.81 7.45
N GLU A 82 -30.07 3.61 7.60
CA GLU A 82 -28.68 3.16 7.57
C GLU A 82 -28.44 2.06 8.60
N ARG A 83 -28.87 2.27 9.85
CA ARG A 83 -28.77 1.26 10.89
C ARG A 83 -29.57 -0.01 10.57
N ALA A 84 -30.75 0.13 9.96
CA ALA A 84 -31.55 -1.00 9.51
C ALA A 84 -30.84 -1.83 8.43
N VAL A 85 -30.15 -1.18 7.48
CA VAL A 85 -29.32 -1.87 6.47
C VAL A 85 -28.24 -2.70 7.17
N PHE A 86 -27.47 -2.11 8.08
CA PHE A 86 -26.40 -2.84 8.76
C PHE A 86 -26.88 -4.06 9.54
N ILE A 87 -27.94 -3.90 10.35
CA ILE A 87 -28.50 -5.00 11.15
C ILE A 87 -29.05 -6.12 10.26
N ALA A 88 -29.80 -5.76 9.21
CA ALA A 88 -30.38 -6.74 8.31
C ALA A 88 -29.31 -7.50 7.52
N THR A 89 -28.26 -6.81 7.07
CA THR A 89 -27.13 -7.43 6.38
C THR A 89 -26.32 -8.33 7.30
N GLU A 90 -26.07 -7.90 8.54
CA GLU A 90 -25.36 -8.73 9.53
C GLU A 90 -26.08 -10.07 9.74
N ALA A 91 -27.40 -10.00 9.95
CA ALA A 91 -28.22 -11.19 10.14
C ALA A 91 -28.25 -12.09 8.89
N GLY A 92 -28.38 -11.50 7.69
CA GLY A 92 -28.41 -12.24 6.44
C GLY A 92 -27.07 -12.91 6.09
N PHE A 93 -25.96 -12.17 6.18
CA PHE A 93 -24.62 -12.72 6.01
C PHE A 93 -24.32 -13.77 7.10
N GLY A 94 -24.77 -13.56 8.34
CA GLY A 94 -24.70 -14.56 9.41
C GLY A 94 -25.28 -15.90 8.98
N ARG A 95 -26.53 -15.91 8.50
CA ARG A 95 -27.18 -17.13 8.02
C ARG A 95 -26.43 -17.78 6.86
N ILE A 96 -26.00 -16.99 5.87
CA ILE A 96 -25.27 -17.49 4.70
C ILE A 96 -23.95 -18.15 5.11
N CYS A 97 -23.17 -17.49 5.97
CA CYS A 97 -21.87 -18.01 6.42
C CYS A 97 -22.03 -19.28 7.27
N GLU A 98 -23.00 -19.33 8.18
CA GLU A 98 -23.23 -20.54 8.99
C GLU A 98 -23.73 -21.74 8.16
N GLU A 99 -24.60 -21.50 7.17
CA GLU A 99 -25.00 -22.54 6.22
C GLU A 99 -23.81 -23.03 5.38
N ALA A 100 -23.01 -22.10 4.84
CA ALA A 100 -21.83 -22.43 4.04
C ALA A 100 -20.76 -23.23 4.80
N LYS A 101 -20.63 -23.04 6.12
CA LYS A 101 -19.71 -23.82 6.97
C LYS A 101 -20.11 -25.29 7.08
N THR A 102 -21.40 -25.59 7.04
CA THR A 102 -21.95 -26.93 7.30
C THR A 102 -22.42 -27.64 6.03
N ASN A 103 -22.63 -26.89 4.94
CA ASN A 103 -23.12 -27.40 3.67
C ASN A 103 -22.25 -26.92 2.50
N GLN A 104 -21.44 -27.84 1.96
CA GLN A 104 -20.53 -27.55 0.84
C GLN A 104 -21.27 -27.12 -0.43
N ALA A 105 -22.47 -27.65 -0.70
CA ALA A 105 -23.26 -27.24 -1.85
C ALA A 105 -23.79 -25.80 -1.69
N ALA A 106 -24.18 -25.42 -0.47
CA ALA A 106 -24.58 -24.04 -0.17
C ALA A 106 -23.40 -23.08 -0.33
N ARG A 107 -22.20 -23.46 0.16
CA ARG A 107 -20.99 -22.66 -0.06
C ARG A 107 -20.67 -22.48 -1.54
N ALA A 108 -20.66 -23.58 -2.31
CA ALA A 108 -20.38 -23.54 -3.74
C ALA A 108 -21.34 -22.60 -4.50
N ARG A 109 -22.63 -22.63 -4.15
CA ARG A 109 -23.64 -21.73 -4.73
C ARG A 109 -23.35 -20.25 -4.44
N VAL A 110 -22.97 -19.92 -3.21
CA VAL A 110 -22.68 -18.52 -2.82
C VAL A 110 -21.38 -18.04 -3.49
N VAL A 111 -20.36 -18.90 -3.52
CA VAL A 111 -19.10 -18.62 -4.21
C VAL A 111 -19.32 -18.39 -5.71
N GLU A 112 -20.16 -19.22 -6.34
CA GLU A 112 -20.55 -19.03 -7.75
C GLU A 112 -21.27 -17.68 -7.96
N ALA A 113 -22.18 -17.30 -7.07
CA ALA A 113 -22.88 -16.02 -7.15
C ALA A 113 -21.97 -14.80 -6.95
N LEU A 114 -20.92 -14.94 -6.12
CA LEU A 114 -19.92 -13.92 -5.86
C LEU A 114 -18.82 -13.87 -6.93
N GLY A 115 -18.63 -14.97 -7.68
CA GLY A 115 -17.69 -15.11 -8.79
C GLY A 115 -16.39 -15.82 -8.43
N ASP A 116 -15.94 -15.72 -7.17
CA ASP A 116 -14.80 -16.48 -6.67
C ASP A 116 -14.83 -16.63 -5.13
N GLU A 117 -13.94 -17.50 -4.62
CA GLU A 117 -13.79 -17.77 -3.18
C GLU A 117 -13.19 -16.56 -2.42
N ALA A 118 -12.36 -15.76 -3.07
CA ALA A 118 -11.70 -14.61 -2.47
C ALA A 118 -12.70 -13.48 -2.11
N VAL A 119 -13.77 -13.35 -2.88
CA VAL A 119 -14.90 -12.45 -2.65
C VAL A 119 -15.79 -13.00 -1.52
N PHE A 120 -15.96 -14.32 -1.41
CA PHE A 120 -16.63 -14.94 -0.27
C PHE A 120 -15.90 -14.65 1.04
N ASP A 121 -14.57 -14.79 1.06
CA ASP A 121 -13.75 -14.43 2.22
C ASP A 121 -13.87 -12.92 2.57
N ASP A 122 -13.99 -12.05 1.57
CA ASP A 122 -14.21 -10.62 1.78
C ASP A 122 -15.60 -10.31 2.34
N MET A 123 -16.64 -11.02 1.89
CA MET A 123 -17.98 -10.93 2.44
C MET A 123 -18.00 -11.37 3.90
N GLU A 124 -17.34 -12.48 4.24
CA GLU A 124 -17.24 -12.94 5.62
C GLU A 124 -16.47 -11.94 6.49
N GLU A 125 -15.46 -11.27 5.94
CA GLU A 125 -14.73 -10.20 6.63
C GLU A 125 -15.64 -9.00 6.92
N ILE A 126 -16.43 -8.54 5.93
CA ILE A 126 -17.42 -7.47 6.14
C ILE A 126 -18.44 -7.87 7.20
N ARG A 127 -18.90 -9.13 7.19
CA ARG A 127 -19.81 -9.64 8.23
C ARG A 127 -19.21 -9.51 9.64
N ARG A 128 -17.92 -9.80 9.82
CA ARG A 128 -17.25 -9.64 11.12
C ARG A 128 -17.22 -8.17 11.54
N LEU A 129 -16.97 -7.27 10.59
CA LEU A 129 -16.92 -5.83 10.82
C LEU A 129 -18.28 -5.21 11.13
N LEU A 130 -19.38 -5.77 10.60
CA LEU A 130 -20.74 -5.28 10.84
C LEU A 130 -21.10 -5.19 12.34
N THR A 131 -20.58 -6.11 13.16
CA THR A 131 -20.81 -6.12 14.62
C THR A 131 -20.19 -4.92 15.36
N GLY A 132 -19.27 -4.20 14.70
CA GLY A 132 -18.52 -3.08 15.27
C GLY A 132 -18.64 -1.77 14.49
N VAL A 133 -19.67 -1.61 13.64
CA VAL A 133 -19.84 -0.41 12.80
C VAL A 133 -19.86 0.88 13.63
N ASP A 134 -20.52 0.89 14.78
CA ASP A 134 -20.56 2.07 15.65
C ASP A 134 -19.16 2.48 16.15
N PHE A 135 -18.27 1.52 16.42
CA PHE A 135 -16.88 1.82 16.79
C PHE A 135 -16.06 2.31 15.59
N LEU A 136 -16.31 1.77 14.39
CA LEU A 136 -15.70 2.27 13.16
C LEU A 136 -16.13 3.70 12.89
N HIS A 137 -17.41 4.04 13.07
CA HIS A 137 -17.90 5.42 12.98
C HIS A 137 -17.26 6.35 14.02
N GLN A 138 -17.11 5.89 15.26
CA GLN A 138 -16.41 6.66 16.30
C GLN A 138 -14.94 6.90 15.94
N LEU A 139 -14.22 5.87 15.48
CA LEU A 139 -12.87 6.03 14.94
C LEU A 139 -12.88 7.01 13.75
N GLN A 140 -13.91 6.91 12.90
CA GLN A 140 -14.09 7.70 11.70
C GLN A 140 -14.26 9.20 11.98
N ALA A 141 -15.02 9.53 13.02
CA ALA A 141 -15.15 10.87 13.55
C ALA A 141 -13.87 11.37 14.24
N LEU A 142 -13.16 10.47 14.94
CA LEU A 142 -11.98 10.80 15.74
C LEU A 142 -10.73 11.14 14.91
N ILE A 143 -10.43 10.37 13.84
CA ILE A 143 -9.14 10.42 13.12
C ILE A 143 -9.29 10.70 11.62
N PRO A 144 -9.59 11.92 11.17
CA PRO A 144 -9.88 12.23 9.76
C PRO A 144 -9.00 11.49 8.73
N ASN A 145 -9.58 11.11 7.59
CA ASN A 145 -8.86 10.37 6.55
C ASN A 145 -7.56 11.09 6.14
N ALA A 146 -6.48 10.34 5.98
CA ALA A 146 -5.11 10.81 5.78
C ALA A 146 -4.60 11.72 6.91
N ALA A 147 -4.85 11.34 8.17
CA ALA A 147 -4.38 12.10 9.33
C ALA A 147 -2.84 12.19 9.34
N PRO A 148 -2.27 13.41 9.37
CA PRO A 148 -0.82 13.61 9.34
C PRO A 148 -0.16 13.43 10.72
N SER A 149 -0.92 13.39 11.80
CA SER A 149 -0.39 13.14 13.14
C SER A 149 -1.51 12.79 14.10
N LEU A 150 -1.14 12.18 15.22
CA LEU A 150 -2.03 11.93 16.35
C LEU A 150 -1.64 12.85 17.51
N THR A 151 -2.62 13.55 18.07
CA THR A 151 -2.47 14.31 19.31
C THR A 151 -2.49 13.37 20.52
N GLU A 152 -2.01 13.84 21.66
CA GLU A 152 -2.07 13.07 22.91
C GLU A 152 -3.52 12.76 23.34
N GLU A 153 -4.44 13.71 23.17
CA GLU A 153 -5.88 13.51 23.40
C GLU A 153 -6.44 12.39 22.51
N GLN A 154 -6.10 12.39 21.22
CA GLN A 154 -6.51 11.33 20.30
C GLN A 154 -5.93 9.97 20.70
N LEU A 155 -4.70 9.90 21.20
CA LEU A 155 -4.13 8.63 21.70
C LEU A 155 -4.94 8.07 22.87
N TYR A 156 -5.34 8.94 23.81
CA TYR A 156 -6.19 8.55 24.94
C TYR A 156 -7.58 8.10 24.48
N GLN A 157 -8.18 8.81 23.52
CA GLN A 157 -9.48 8.45 22.95
C GLN A 157 -9.42 7.14 22.15
N ILE A 158 -8.37 6.91 21.36
CA ILE A 158 -8.12 5.64 20.67
C ILE A 158 -7.98 4.49 21.67
N ARG A 159 -7.24 4.69 22.78
CA ARG A 159 -7.11 3.68 23.84
C ARG A 159 -8.46 3.32 24.44
N SER A 160 -9.28 4.32 24.76
CA SER A 160 -10.63 4.08 25.28
C SER A 160 -11.49 3.32 24.28
N LEU A 161 -11.47 3.74 23.02
CA LEU A 161 -12.23 3.11 21.94
C LEU A 161 -11.80 1.65 21.71
N PHE A 162 -10.49 1.39 21.70
CA PHE A 162 -9.91 0.05 21.60
C PHE A 162 -10.38 -0.86 22.74
N LEU A 163 -10.30 -0.39 23.99
CA LEU A 163 -10.72 -1.16 25.15
C LEU A 163 -12.22 -1.46 25.12
N SER A 164 -13.06 -0.47 24.82
CA SER A 164 -14.52 -0.67 24.70
C SER A 164 -14.88 -1.65 23.59
N ALA A 165 -14.21 -1.57 22.43
CA ALA A 165 -14.41 -2.52 21.34
C ALA A 165 -13.93 -3.93 21.73
N HIS A 166 -12.81 -4.04 22.43
CA HIS A 166 -12.26 -5.31 22.91
C HIS A 166 -13.17 -5.97 23.96
N GLU A 167 -13.72 -5.19 24.89
CA GLU A 167 -14.69 -5.65 25.90
C GLU A 167 -15.97 -6.22 25.26
N GLN A 168 -16.43 -5.63 24.14
CA GLN A 168 -17.55 -6.18 23.37
C GLN A 168 -17.14 -7.47 22.62
N SER A 169 -15.96 -7.47 22.01
CA SER A 169 -15.40 -8.65 21.36
C SER A 169 -13.89 -8.52 21.17
N ASN A 170 -13.14 -9.55 21.58
CA ASN A 170 -11.68 -9.56 21.46
C ASN A 170 -11.20 -9.24 20.03
N THR A 171 -11.94 -9.70 19.02
CA THR A 171 -11.60 -9.47 17.60
C THR A 171 -11.88 -8.04 17.15
N LEU A 172 -12.91 -7.38 17.69
CA LEU A 172 -13.27 -6.00 17.35
C LEU A 172 -12.19 -5.01 17.75
N GLY A 173 -11.60 -5.15 18.94
CA GLY A 173 -10.46 -4.32 19.36
C GLY A 173 -9.32 -4.33 18.34
N ALA A 174 -8.96 -5.52 17.83
CA ALA A 174 -7.95 -5.63 16.78
C ALA A 174 -8.39 -4.95 15.46
N TYR A 175 -9.66 -5.03 15.07
CA TYR A 175 -10.16 -4.34 13.88
C TYR A 175 -10.07 -2.82 13.98
N ILE A 176 -10.31 -2.23 15.16
CA ILE A 176 -10.15 -0.79 15.37
C ILE A 176 -8.70 -0.36 15.15
N LEU A 177 -7.74 -1.14 15.63
CA LEU A 177 -6.32 -0.89 15.42
C LEU A 177 -5.91 -1.05 13.94
N LEU A 178 -6.50 -2.02 13.23
CA LEU A 178 -6.25 -2.22 11.81
C LEU A 178 -6.87 -1.12 10.94
N ALA A 179 -8.08 -0.66 11.26
CA ALA A 179 -8.70 0.48 10.59
C ALA A 179 -7.85 1.75 10.75
N LEU A 180 -7.27 1.96 11.93
CA LEU A 180 -6.40 3.10 12.20
C LEU A 180 -5.20 3.18 11.24
N ILE A 181 -4.64 2.04 10.83
CA ILE A 181 -3.53 1.99 9.86
C ILE A 181 -3.95 2.65 8.54
N GLY A 182 -5.15 2.33 8.04
CA GLY A 182 -5.69 2.86 6.79
C GLY A 182 -6.03 4.36 6.81
N ARG A 183 -6.23 4.94 8.00
CA ARG A 183 -6.58 6.37 8.16
C ARG A 183 -5.39 7.30 8.26
N LEU A 184 -4.21 6.78 8.58
CA LEU A 184 -3.02 7.59 8.75
C LEU A 184 -2.38 7.85 7.38
N GLU A 185 -1.96 9.09 7.15
CA GLU A 185 -1.15 9.44 5.96
C GLU A 185 0.10 8.56 5.86
N LYS A 186 0.63 8.14 7.01
CA LYS A 186 1.82 7.31 7.16
C LYS A 186 1.50 6.14 8.10
N PRO A 187 1.32 4.91 7.58
CA PRO A 187 0.89 3.73 8.35
C PRO A 187 1.72 3.46 9.61
N TRP A 188 3.05 3.58 9.51
CA TRP A 188 3.98 3.35 10.62
C TRP A 188 3.76 4.25 11.84
N ARG A 189 3.01 5.35 11.73
CA ARG A 189 2.64 6.18 12.89
C ARG A 189 1.73 5.41 13.86
N ALA A 190 1.00 4.40 13.39
CA ALA A 190 0.19 3.53 14.24
C ALA A 190 1.04 2.78 15.28
N LEU A 191 2.34 2.55 15.02
CA LEU A 191 3.24 1.93 16.00
C LEU A 191 3.36 2.77 17.30
N GLY A 192 3.22 4.10 17.19
CA GLY A 192 3.16 4.97 18.37
C GLY A 192 1.93 4.73 19.24
N VAL A 193 0.80 4.32 18.64
CA VAL A 193 -0.42 3.92 19.37
C VAL A 193 -0.17 2.62 20.11
N TYR A 194 0.44 1.62 19.46
CA TYR A 194 0.83 0.39 20.14
C TYR A 194 1.71 0.66 21.36
N TYR A 195 2.74 1.52 21.25
CA TYR A 195 3.54 1.87 22.42
C TYR A 195 2.77 2.63 23.49
N HIS A 196 1.82 3.51 23.11
CA HIS A 196 0.94 4.16 24.07
C HIS A 196 0.06 3.16 24.83
N LEU A 197 -0.44 2.11 24.16
CA LEU A 197 -1.17 1.02 24.79
C LEU A 197 -0.23 0.19 25.69
N ALA A 198 0.92 -0.25 25.15
CA ALA A 198 1.85 -1.12 25.86
C ALA A 198 2.51 -0.49 27.10
N SER A 199 2.60 0.84 27.15
CA SER A 199 3.17 1.59 28.30
C SER A 199 2.13 2.07 29.30
N SER A 200 0.84 1.87 29.03
CA SER A 200 -0.26 2.34 29.87
C SER A 200 -0.42 1.44 31.11
N ALA A 201 -0.62 2.06 32.27
CA ALA A 201 -0.87 1.36 33.54
C ALA A 201 -2.33 0.89 33.73
N ASP A 202 -3.13 0.88 32.66
CA ASP A 202 -4.53 0.40 32.70
C ASP A 202 -4.52 -1.14 32.63
N GLU A 203 -4.83 -1.80 33.74
CA GLU A 203 -4.79 -3.27 33.89
C GLU A 203 -5.67 -4.00 32.86
N ARG A 204 -6.69 -3.34 32.28
CA ARG A 204 -7.51 -3.93 31.22
C ARG A 204 -6.71 -4.24 29.96
N LEU A 205 -5.58 -3.56 29.75
CA LEU A 205 -4.70 -3.80 28.61
C LEU A 205 -3.92 -5.10 28.73
N ASP A 206 -3.77 -5.66 29.92
CA ASP A 206 -3.11 -6.96 30.10
C ASP A 206 -3.91 -8.07 29.41
N ALA A 207 -5.24 -8.04 29.53
CA ALA A 207 -6.13 -8.96 28.84
C ALA A 207 -6.23 -8.69 27.33
N ALA A 208 -6.03 -7.43 26.91
CA ALA A 208 -6.13 -7.00 25.51
C ALA A 208 -4.79 -7.04 24.75
N ARG A 209 -3.71 -7.51 25.38
CA ARG A 209 -2.33 -7.43 24.85
C ARG A 209 -2.17 -8.13 23.50
N ASP A 210 -2.75 -9.32 23.35
CA ASP A 210 -2.70 -10.08 22.09
C ASP A 210 -3.46 -9.37 20.97
N ALA A 211 -4.60 -8.75 21.29
CA ALA A 211 -5.35 -7.94 20.33
C ALA A 211 -4.58 -6.68 19.92
N ALA A 212 -3.86 -6.06 20.86
CA ALA A 212 -3.01 -4.91 20.58
C ALA A 212 -1.78 -5.27 19.72
N ALA A 213 -1.21 -6.46 19.93
CA ALA A 213 -0.04 -6.97 19.20
C ALA A 213 -0.32 -7.22 17.70
N VAL A 214 -1.58 -7.34 17.28
CA VAL A 214 -1.95 -7.44 15.86
C VAL A 214 -1.48 -6.21 15.06
N LEU A 215 -1.46 -5.03 15.68
CA LEU A 215 -1.05 -3.78 15.02
C LEU A 215 0.41 -3.84 14.57
N PRO A 216 1.42 -3.99 15.46
CA PRO A 216 2.80 -4.03 15.02
C PRO A 216 3.07 -5.21 14.08
N GLU A 217 2.49 -6.40 14.32
CA GLU A 217 2.70 -7.53 13.41
C GLU A 217 2.19 -7.22 12.00
N THR A 218 1.04 -6.57 11.86
CA THR A 218 0.53 -6.19 10.54
C THR A 218 1.44 -5.16 9.85
N LEU A 219 1.91 -4.14 10.58
CA LEU A 219 2.84 -3.15 10.03
C LEU A 219 4.14 -3.80 9.53
N PHE A 220 4.69 -4.75 10.31
CA PHE A 220 5.92 -5.43 9.92
C PHE A 220 5.70 -6.45 8.81
N GLU A 221 4.57 -7.17 8.78
CA GLU A 221 4.22 -8.04 7.65
C GLU A 221 4.10 -7.25 6.34
N GLU A 222 3.56 -6.03 6.38
CA GLU A 222 3.51 -5.13 5.23
C GLU A 222 4.91 -4.66 4.83
N PHE A 223 5.70 -4.20 5.80
CA PHE A 223 7.04 -3.70 5.59
C PHE A 223 8.00 -4.77 5.03
N GLU A 224 7.97 -5.97 5.59
CA GLU A 224 8.73 -7.13 5.09
C GLU A 224 8.27 -7.54 3.69
N SER A 225 6.96 -7.43 3.40
CA SER A 225 6.43 -7.68 2.05
C SER A 225 6.94 -6.65 1.03
N LEU A 226 7.15 -5.39 1.43
CA LEU A 226 7.77 -4.37 0.57
C LEU A 226 9.23 -4.71 0.27
N ALA A 227 10.00 -5.15 1.26
CA ALA A 227 11.39 -5.59 1.04
C ALA A 227 11.47 -6.77 0.05
N ARG A 228 10.62 -7.80 0.24
CA ARG A 228 10.56 -8.95 -0.68
C ARG A 228 10.10 -8.57 -2.09
N ALA A 229 9.20 -7.59 -2.22
CA ALA A 229 8.79 -7.08 -3.52
C ALA A 229 9.96 -6.39 -4.24
N LEU A 230 10.75 -5.59 -3.53
CA LEU A 230 11.97 -4.98 -4.09
C LEU A 230 12.98 -6.04 -4.52
N GLU A 231 13.21 -7.05 -3.70
CA GLU A 231 14.10 -8.18 -4.04
C GLU A 231 13.65 -8.90 -5.32
N HIS A 232 12.35 -9.19 -5.43
CA HIS A 232 11.76 -9.81 -6.61
C HIS A 232 11.91 -8.93 -7.86
N ASP A 233 11.59 -7.64 -7.75
CA ASP A 233 11.74 -6.67 -8.84
C ASP A 233 13.20 -6.56 -9.30
N GLY A 234 14.15 -6.60 -8.36
CA GLY A 234 15.60 -6.52 -8.62
C GLY A 234 16.13 -7.69 -9.45
N ALA A 235 15.45 -8.83 -9.46
CA ALA A 235 15.77 -9.97 -10.31
C ALA A 235 15.22 -9.84 -11.74
N GLY A 236 14.30 -8.90 -11.98
CA GLY A 236 13.61 -8.70 -13.26
C GLY A 236 14.24 -7.64 -14.17
N ALA A 237 13.49 -7.25 -15.19
CA ALA A 237 13.85 -6.12 -16.05
C ALA A 237 13.60 -4.79 -15.31
N LEU A 238 14.55 -3.87 -15.41
CA LEU A 238 14.47 -2.58 -14.72
C LEU A 238 13.34 -1.70 -15.27
N ASP A 239 12.42 -1.33 -14.39
CA ASP A 239 11.63 -0.10 -14.48
C ASP A 239 12.18 0.90 -13.45
N ALA A 240 13.03 1.83 -13.92
CA ALA A 240 13.80 2.71 -13.05
C ALA A 240 12.91 3.72 -12.29
N GLU A 241 11.81 4.19 -12.91
CA GLU A 241 10.88 5.10 -12.24
C GLU A 241 10.16 4.36 -11.11
N THR A 242 9.59 3.19 -11.41
CA THR A 242 8.88 2.37 -10.43
C THR A 242 9.83 1.94 -9.30
N ALA A 243 11.03 1.46 -9.62
CA ALA A 243 12.03 1.08 -8.62
C ALA A 243 12.38 2.24 -7.68
N ARG A 244 12.66 3.44 -8.23
CA ARG A 244 12.96 4.64 -7.43
C ARG A 244 11.82 5.00 -6.48
N LEU A 245 10.57 4.97 -6.96
CA LEU A 245 9.40 5.28 -6.14
C LEU A 245 9.20 4.24 -5.02
N ARG A 246 9.31 2.95 -5.34
CA ARG A 246 9.15 1.85 -4.36
C ARG A 246 10.24 1.89 -3.28
N VAL A 247 11.50 2.08 -3.68
CA VAL A 247 12.64 2.20 -2.74
C VAL A 247 12.49 3.42 -1.84
N THR A 248 12.05 4.56 -2.40
CA THR A 248 11.81 5.78 -1.61
C THR A 248 10.71 5.54 -0.57
N TYR A 249 9.60 4.93 -0.97
CA TYR A 249 8.50 4.60 -0.06
C TYR A 249 8.94 3.62 1.03
N PHE A 250 9.69 2.56 0.68
CA PHE A 250 10.26 1.63 1.64
C PHE A 250 11.17 2.32 2.66
N ALA A 251 12.09 3.18 2.20
CA ALA A 251 12.99 3.93 3.07
C ALA A 251 12.23 4.88 4.02
N ASP A 252 11.18 5.55 3.53
CA ASP A 252 10.30 6.38 4.37
C ASP A 252 9.60 5.55 5.47
N TYR A 253 9.14 4.35 5.11
CA TYR A 253 8.51 3.40 6.03
C TYR A 253 9.51 2.90 7.08
N ALA A 254 10.70 2.47 6.66
CA ALA A 254 11.79 2.00 7.53
C ALA A 254 12.21 3.08 8.55
N ASP A 255 12.46 4.30 8.08
CA ASP A 255 12.79 5.45 8.94
C ASP A 255 11.65 5.79 9.89
N GLY A 256 10.42 5.61 9.44
CA GLY A 256 9.21 5.75 10.24
C GLY A 256 9.16 4.80 11.42
N LEU A 257 9.25 3.49 11.14
CA LEU A 257 9.26 2.43 12.15
C LEU A 257 10.45 2.56 13.10
N ALA A 258 11.67 2.72 12.56
CA ALA A 258 12.88 2.83 13.37
C ALA A 258 12.82 4.02 14.34
N ARG A 259 12.28 5.17 13.92
CA ARG A 259 12.10 6.33 14.81
C ARG A 259 11.15 6.03 15.97
N GLN A 260 10.03 5.35 15.72
CA GLN A 260 9.09 4.99 16.78
C GLN A 260 9.71 3.96 17.75
N ALA A 261 10.34 2.92 17.22
CA ALA A 261 10.99 1.88 18.03
C ALA A 261 12.16 2.45 18.87
N LYS A 262 13.01 3.29 18.27
CA LYS A 262 14.14 3.94 18.95
C LYS A 262 13.68 4.87 20.09
N LYS A 263 12.53 5.54 19.95
CA LYS A 263 11.99 6.41 21.00
C LYS A 263 11.74 5.66 22.30
N ILE A 264 11.37 4.38 22.23
CA ILE A 264 11.04 3.53 23.37
C ILE A 264 12.17 2.52 23.70
N GLY A 265 13.19 2.41 22.84
CA GLY A 265 14.31 1.48 23.04
C GLY A 265 13.97 0.03 22.66
N ASP A 266 13.04 -0.18 21.73
CA ASP A 266 12.61 -1.49 21.28
C ASP A 266 13.59 -2.10 20.27
N ASN A 267 14.58 -2.82 20.79
CA ASN A 267 15.62 -3.44 19.97
C ASN A 267 15.10 -4.59 19.09
N VAL A 268 13.99 -5.23 19.45
CA VAL A 268 13.41 -6.33 18.64
C VAL A 268 12.89 -5.76 17.33
N PHE A 269 12.12 -4.66 17.40
CA PHE A 269 11.59 -4.00 16.22
C PHE A 269 12.68 -3.29 15.41
N LEU A 270 13.69 -2.70 16.06
CA LEU A 270 14.85 -2.16 15.35
C LEU A 270 15.58 -3.24 14.54
N ASN A 271 15.84 -4.41 15.12
CA ASN A 271 16.49 -5.51 14.41
C ASN A 271 15.66 -6.01 13.22
N ARG A 272 14.32 -6.05 13.33
CA ARG A 272 13.43 -6.36 12.18
C ARG A 272 13.53 -5.30 11.08
N VAL A 273 13.65 -4.02 11.44
CA VAL A 273 13.86 -2.94 10.47
C VAL A 273 15.17 -3.11 9.73
N GLU A 274 16.28 -3.33 10.45
CA GLU A 274 17.60 -3.52 9.83
C GLU A 274 17.64 -4.76 8.94
N ALA A 275 17.06 -5.89 9.37
CA ALA A 275 17.02 -7.11 8.55
C ALA A 275 16.26 -6.90 7.22
N SER A 276 15.19 -6.10 7.22
CA SER A 276 14.46 -5.79 5.97
C SER A 276 15.21 -4.77 5.11
N ARG A 277 15.96 -3.87 5.74
CA ARG A 277 16.84 -2.90 5.08
C ARG A 277 17.97 -3.60 4.34
N ASP A 278 18.57 -4.64 4.92
CA ASP A 278 19.59 -5.46 4.25
C ASP A 278 19.04 -6.06 2.94
N VAL A 279 17.86 -6.69 2.99
CA VAL A 279 17.19 -7.27 1.80
C VAL A 279 16.91 -6.19 0.74
N ALA A 280 16.38 -5.04 1.15
CA ALA A 280 16.09 -3.93 0.24
C ALA A 280 17.38 -3.28 -0.31
N GLY A 281 18.45 -3.23 0.47
CA GLY A 281 19.77 -2.72 0.08
C GLY A 281 20.40 -3.57 -1.02
N GLU A 282 20.40 -4.89 -0.85
CA GLU A 282 20.90 -5.81 -1.89
C GLU A 282 20.10 -5.68 -3.20
N ALA A 283 18.77 -5.54 -3.11
CA ALA A 283 17.92 -5.29 -4.27
C ALA A 283 18.25 -3.93 -4.93
N PHE A 284 18.51 -2.92 -4.10
CA PHE A 284 18.83 -1.57 -4.54
C PHE A 284 20.14 -1.52 -5.33
N ASP A 285 21.17 -2.21 -4.87
CA ASP A 285 22.45 -2.28 -5.58
C ASP A 285 22.27 -2.84 -7.00
N ARG A 286 21.44 -3.90 -7.15
CA ARG A 286 21.09 -4.46 -8.48
C ARG A 286 20.37 -3.43 -9.35
N PHE A 287 19.43 -2.66 -8.81
CA PHE A 287 18.76 -1.60 -9.58
C PHE A 287 19.74 -0.53 -10.07
N VAL A 288 20.69 -0.13 -9.23
CA VAL A 288 21.71 0.88 -9.57
C VAL A 288 22.66 0.37 -10.67
N GLU A 289 23.07 -0.89 -10.60
CA GLU A 289 23.86 -1.53 -11.67
C GLU A 289 23.09 -1.61 -12.99
N GLN A 290 21.83 -2.06 -12.95
CA GLN A 290 20.96 -2.13 -14.12
C GLN A 290 20.69 -0.74 -14.72
N ALA A 291 20.53 0.28 -13.86
CA ALA A 291 20.36 1.66 -14.29
C ALA A 291 21.60 2.17 -15.02
N LEU A 292 22.79 1.86 -14.51
CA LEU A 292 24.04 2.19 -15.18
C LEU A 292 24.14 1.52 -16.55
N ALA A 293 23.70 0.26 -16.68
CA ALA A 293 23.65 -0.43 -17.96
C ALA A 293 22.66 0.23 -18.94
N ALA A 294 21.46 0.60 -18.47
CA ALA A 294 20.46 1.32 -19.27
C ALA A 294 20.98 2.69 -19.74
N LEU A 295 21.67 3.43 -18.87
CA LEU A 295 22.31 4.70 -19.22
C LEU A 295 23.38 4.51 -20.30
N ARG A 296 24.23 3.48 -20.18
CA ARG A 296 25.25 3.14 -21.19
C ARG A 296 24.63 2.76 -22.54
N ALA A 297 23.47 2.11 -22.56
CA ALA A 297 22.76 1.76 -23.79
C ALA A 297 22.31 2.99 -24.60
N ALA A 298 22.07 4.13 -23.93
CA ALA A 298 21.78 5.41 -24.58
C ALA A 298 23.03 6.19 -25.01
N MET A 299 24.23 5.65 -24.79
CA MET A 299 25.51 6.25 -25.19
C MET A 299 26.25 5.31 -26.16
N PRO A 300 25.70 5.03 -27.35
CA PRO A 300 26.29 4.07 -28.28
C PRO A 300 27.63 4.58 -28.78
N VAL A 301 28.63 3.69 -28.77
CA VAL A 301 29.97 3.98 -29.27
C VAL A 301 30.36 3.01 -30.39
N ARG A 302 31.09 3.52 -31.38
CA ARG A 302 31.70 2.75 -32.45
C ARG A 302 33.22 2.79 -32.33
N GLN A 303 33.88 1.77 -32.88
CA GLN A 303 35.32 1.79 -33.06
C GLN A 303 35.67 2.84 -34.13
N GLY A 304 36.63 3.72 -33.85
CA GLY A 304 37.15 4.64 -34.87
C GLY A 304 37.72 3.87 -36.07
N GLY A 305 37.56 4.39 -37.28
CA GLY A 305 38.22 3.83 -38.48
C GLY A 305 39.60 4.47 -38.68
N GLY A 306 40.68 3.71 -38.54
CA GLY A 306 42.07 4.18 -38.74
C GLY A 306 43.12 3.09 -38.42
N SER A 307 44.22 3.02 -39.16
CA SER A 307 45.16 1.87 -39.15
C SER A 307 46.10 1.77 -37.94
N SER A 308 45.79 2.38 -36.79
CA SER A 308 46.65 2.34 -35.59
C SER A 308 45.91 1.74 -34.39
N GLN A 309 46.53 0.75 -33.74
CA GLN A 309 46.01 -0.08 -32.64
C GLN A 309 45.68 0.66 -31.32
N LEU A 310 45.55 2.00 -31.35
CA LEU A 310 45.10 2.83 -30.24
C LEU A 310 43.77 3.50 -30.65
N MET A 311 42.75 2.69 -30.90
CA MET A 311 41.44 3.17 -31.33
C MET A 311 40.68 3.69 -30.11
N SER A 312 40.47 5.01 -30.02
CA SER A 312 39.51 5.56 -29.08
C SER A 312 38.09 5.19 -29.52
N GLN A 313 37.25 4.77 -28.56
CA GLN A 313 35.82 4.63 -28.79
C GLN A 313 35.25 6.02 -29.10
N ARG A 314 34.44 6.13 -30.15
CA ARG A 314 33.79 7.39 -30.56
C ARG A 314 32.27 7.23 -30.51
N PRO A 315 31.51 8.28 -30.17
CA PRO A 315 30.05 8.23 -30.25
C PRO A 315 29.57 7.81 -31.64
N ASP A 316 28.59 6.90 -31.67
CA ASP A 316 27.91 6.51 -32.90
C ASP A 316 26.73 7.45 -33.15
N ILE A 317 26.93 8.37 -34.10
CA ILE A 317 25.90 9.32 -34.56
C ILE A 317 25.20 8.84 -35.84
N ALA A 318 25.56 7.67 -36.39
CA ALA A 318 25.01 7.19 -37.65
C ALA A 318 23.56 6.70 -37.51
N HIS A 319 23.15 6.32 -36.31
CA HIS A 319 21.83 5.77 -36.02
C HIS A 319 21.14 6.60 -34.93
N ALA A 320 19.90 7.02 -35.20
CA ALA A 320 19.07 7.65 -34.18
C ALA A 320 18.72 6.66 -33.08
N LEU A 321 18.79 7.10 -31.83
CA LEU A 321 18.33 6.32 -30.69
C LEU A 321 16.80 6.18 -30.70
N ALA A 322 16.32 4.98 -30.38
CA ALA A 322 14.89 4.76 -30.19
C ALA A 322 14.38 5.61 -29.00
N PRO A 323 13.21 6.26 -29.09
CA PRO A 323 12.68 7.09 -27.99
C PRO A 323 12.55 6.35 -26.66
N ALA A 324 12.25 5.04 -26.69
CA ALA A 324 12.17 4.20 -25.50
C ALA A 324 13.51 4.10 -24.75
N ILE A 325 14.64 4.00 -25.48
CA ILE A 325 15.98 3.95 -24.88
C ILE A 325 16.31 5.28 -24.20
N VAL A 326 15.96 6.40 -24.83
CA VAL A 326 16.16 7.73 -24.26
C VAL A 326 15.34 7.93 -22.99
N GLY A 327 14.06 7.51 -22.99
CA GLY A 327 13.20 7.54 -21.81
C GLY A 327 13.78 6.71 -20.66
N GLN A 328 14.11 5.44 -20.93
CA GLN A 328 14.71 4.53 -19.94
C GLN A 328 16.02 5.09 -19.35
N ALA A 329 16.88 5.69 -20.18
CA ALA A 329 18.12 6.28 -19.71
C ALA A 329 17.89 7.54 -18.85
N SER A 330 16.86 8.34 -19.14
CA SER A 330 16.47 9.48 -18.31
C SER A 330 16.01 9.01 -16.93
N ASP A 331 15.15 7.99 -16.86
CA ASP A 331 14.66 7.43 -15.60
C ASP A 331 15.79 6.75 -14.81
N ALA A 332 16.68 6.03 -15.50
CA ALA A 332 17.88 5.43 -14.91
C ALA A 332 18.84 6.49 -14.35
N ALA A 333 19.07 7.60 -15.06
CA ALA A 333 19.87 8.72 -14.57
C ALA A 333 19.27 9.34 -13.29
N ALA A 334 17.95 9.47 -13.23
CA ALA A 334 17.26 9.97 -12.03
C ALA A 334 17.42 9.02 -10.83
N LEU A 335 17.37 7.70 -11.06
CA LEU A 335 17.64 6.69 -10.03
C LEU A 335 19.09 6.75 -9.54
N ILE A 336 20.08 6.78 -10.45
CA ILE A 336 21.50 6.89 -10.11
C ILE A 336 21.80 8.17 -9.33
N ALA A 337 21.22 9.30 -9.74
CA ALA A 337 21.40 10.58 -9.05
C ALA A 337 20.87 10.56 -7.60
N ALA A 338 19.79 9.83 -7.35
CA ALA A 338 19.23 9.65 -6.02
C ALA A 338 19.98 8.60 -5.18
N ALA A 339 20.80 7.76 -5.81
CA ALA A 339 21.31 6.54 -5.20
C ALA A 339 22.13 6.72 -3.92
N PRO A 340 23.06 7.69 -3.82
CA PRO A 340 23.81 7.90 -2.58
C PRO A 340 22.90 8.20 -1.38
N SER A 341 21.86 9.01 -1.60
CA SER A 341 20.92 9.39 -0.54
C SER A 341 20.00 8.23 -0.14
N LEU A 342 19.61 7.38 -1.09
CA LEU A 342 18.77 6.22 -0.82
C LEU A 342 19.57 5.11 -0.14
N ALA A 343 20.78 4.81 -0.60
CA ALA A 343 21.68 3.83 0.02
C ALA A 343 21.92 4.13 1.50
N ALA A 344 22.21 5.40 1.84
CA ALA A 344 22.41 5.83 3.23
C ALA A 344 21.16 5.59 4.11
N ARG A 345 19.95 5.71 3.56
CA ARG A 345 18.68 5.48 4.29
C ARG A 345 18.32 4.00 4.40
N LEU A 346 18.79 3.19 3.46
CA LEU A 346 18.67 1.74 3.50
C LEU A 346 19.70 1.08 4.42
N GLY A 347 20.68 1.82 4.95
CA GLY A 347 21.81 1.22 5.67
C GLY A 347 22.78 0.45 4.76
N ALA A 348 22.61 0.56 3.44
CA ALA A 348 23.51 -0.01 2.44
C ALA A 348 24.81 0.80 2.36
N GLU A 349 25.87 0.19 1.84
CA GLU A 349 27.20 0.81 1.74
C GLU A 349 27.15 2.05 0.81
N PRO A 350 27.26 3.28 1.33
CA PRO A 350 27.06 4.49 0.52
C PRO A 350 28.13 4.66 -0.56
N ASP A 351 29.29 4.04 -0.34
CA ASP A 351 30.45 4.13 -1.24
C ASP A 351 30.16 3.47 -2.58
N PHE A 352 29.49 2.31 -2.61
CA PHE A 352 29.13 1.63 -3.87
C PHE A 352 28.23 2.50 -4.75
N SER A 353 27.12 2.98 -4.21
CA SER A 353 26.19 3.87 -4.93
C SER A 353 26.85 5.20 -5.34
N SER A 354 27.74 5.73 -4.51
CA SER A 354 28.49 6.95 -4.82
C SER A 354 29.50 6.74 -5.95
N LEU A 355 30.18 5.58 -5.97
CA LEU A 355 31.10 5.19 -7.04
C LEU A 355 30.35 5.04 -8.37
N ILE A 356 29.20 4.36 -8.39
CA ILE A 356 28.39 4.24 -9.61
C ILE A 356 27.90 5.60 -10.09
N ALA A 357 27.43 6.47 -9.19
CA ALA A 357 26.99 7.81 -9.57
C ALA A 357 28.13 8.66 -10.16
N ALA A 358 29.33 8.57 -9.58
CA ALA A 358 30.52 9.23 -10.12
C ALA A 358 30.90 8.66 -11.49
N GLU A 359 30.91 7.34 -11.65
CA GLU A 359 31.22 6.67 -12.91
C GLU A 359 30.24 7.04 -14.02
N ALA A 360 28.94 7.02 -13.72
CA ALA A 360 27.88 7.43 -14.63
C ALA A 360 28.09 8.87 -15.11
N ARG A 361 28.34 9.80 -14.18
CA ARG A 361 28.61 11.20 -14.48
C ARG A 361 29.83 11.34 -15.39
N ASP A 362 30.94 10.71 -15.03
CA ASP A 362 32.19 10.85 -15.77
C ASP A 362 32.05 10.29 -17.20
N LYS A 363 31.36 9.15 -17.36
CA LYS A 363 31.03 8.60 -18.68
C LYS A 363 30.14 9.52 -19.52
N CYS A 364 29.10 10.09 -18.93
CA CYS A 364 28.24 11.06 -19.61
C CYS A 364 29.02 12.30 -20.06
N VAL A 365 29.92 12.83 -19.22
CA VAL A 365 30.75 14.00 -19.55
C VAL A 365 31.71 13.69 -20.69
N VAL A 366 32.38 12.54 -20.66
CA VAL A 366 33.29 12.11 -21.74
C VAL A 366 32.51 11.93 -23.04
N PHE A 367 31.42 11.17 -23.00
CA PHE A 367 30.57 10.93 -24.18
C PHE A 367 30.03 12.22 -24.79
N ALA A 368 29.53 13.15 -23.96
CA ALA A 368 29.02 14.43 -24.44
C ALA A 368 30.09 15.30 -25.11
N LYS A 369 31.32 15.31 -24.56
CA LYS A 369 32.46 16.02 -25.18
C LYS A 369 32.80 15.42 -26.54
N ASP A 370 32.91 14.09 -26.61
CA ASP A 370 33.24 13.40 -27.86
C ASP A 370 32.12 13.55 -28.90
N LEU A 371 30.86 13.61 -28.45
CA LEU A 371 29.71 13.77 -29.32
C LEU A 371 29.72 15.14 -30.01
N ILE A 372 30.08 16.21 -29.28
CA ILE A 372 30.25 17.55 -29.86
C ILE A 372 31.35 17.55 -30.92
N VAL A 373 32.45 16.82 -30.70
CA VAL A 373 33.54 16.70 -31.68
C VAL A 373 33.08 15.97 -32.93
N GLU A 374 32.36 14.86 -32.80
CA GLU A 374 31.84 14.11 -33.95
C GLU A 374 30.78 14.88 -34.73
N ILE A 375 29.87 15.61 -34.07
CA ILE A 375 28.89 16.47 -34.75
C ILE A 375 29.60 17.55 -35.59
N ARG A 376 30.59 18.24 -35.00
CA ARG A 376 31.38 19.24 -35.73
C ARG A 376 32.14 18.66 -36.92
N ALA A 377 32.65 17.45 -36.78
CA ALA A 377 33.36 16.76 -37.85
C ALA A 377 32.43 16.28 -38.99
N ALA A 378 31.13 16.09 -38.71
CA ALA A 378 30.13 15.72 -39.72
C ALA A 378 29.52 16.93 -40.44
N GLU A 379 29.57 18.13 -39.84
CA GLU A 379 29.07 19.39 -40.42
C GLU A 379 30.09 20.11 -41.31
N GLY A 380 31.39 19.80 -41.17
CA GLY A 380 32.48 20.30 -42.02
C GLY A 380 32.81 19.36 -43.16
#